data_AF-A0A444QZ94-F1
#
_entry.id   AF-A0A444QZ94-F1
#
_cell.length_a   1.000
_cell.length_b   1.000
_cell.length_c   1.000
_cell.angle_alpha   90.00
_cell.angle_beta   90.00
_cell.angle_gamma   90.00
#
_symmetry.space_group_name_H-M   'P 1'
#
loop_
_entity.id
_entity.type
_entity.pdbx_description
1 polymer ?
#
loop_
_entity_poly.entity_id
_entity_poly.type
_entity_poly.pdbx_seq_one_letter_code
_entity_poly.pdbx_strand_id
1 'polypeptide(L)'
;MALLPDKEKLLRNFLRCANWEEKYLYIIELGQRLPELRDEDKSPQNSIQGCQSQVWIVMRQNAQGIIELQGDSDAAIVKGLIAVVFILYDQMTP
;
A
#
# COMPACT_ATOMS: atom_id res chain seq x y z
N MET A 1 8.89 4.10 5.40
CA MET A 1 8.40 2.74 5.04
C MET A 1 9.49 1.66 5.20
N ALA A 2 10.27 1.64 6.29
CA ALA A 2 11.41 0.71 6.43
C ALA A 2 11.06 -0.79 6.53
N LEU A 3 9.78 -1.15 6.42
CA LEU A 3 9.25 -2.50 6.59
C LEU A 3 8.74 -3.14 5.30
N LEU A 4 8.75 -2.49 4.15
CA LEU A 4 8.32 -3.08 2.87
C LEU A 4 9.52 -3.33 1.94
N PRO A 5 9.45 -4.33 1.04
CA PRO A 5 10.47 -4.50 0.01
C PRO A 5 10.44 -3.30 -0.95
N ASP A 6 11.60 -2.95 -1.52
CA ASP A 6 11.63 -2.06 -2.69
C ASP A 6 10.94 -2.70 -3.91
N LYS A 7 10.69 -1.90 -4.95
CA LYS A 7 9.99 -2.34 -6.17
C LYS A 7 10.67 -3.50 -6.91
N GLU A 8 12.00 -3.58 -6.91
CA GLU A 8 12.73 -4.67 -7.57
C GLU A 8 12.59 -5.98 -6.80
N LYS A 9 12.71 -5.90 -5.47
CA LYS A 9 12.52 -7.03 -4.56
C LYS A 9 11.06 -7.49 -4.55
N LEU A 10 10.10 -6.57 -4.62
CA LEU A 10 8.68 -6.89 -4.78
C LEU A 10 8.45 -7.73 -6.04
N LEU A 11 8.92 -7.25 -7.20
CA LEU A 11 8.77 -7.95 -8.47
C LEU A 11 9.43 -9.33 -8.42
N ARG A 12 10.66 -9.42 -7.91
CA ARG A 12 11.39 -10.68 -7.77
C ARG A 12 10.66 -11.69 -6.88
N ASN A 13 10.15 -11.24 -5.74
CA ASN A 13 9.40 -12.12 -4.83
C ASN A 13 8.10 -12.59 -5.47
N PHE A 14 7.37 -11.69 -6.13
CA PHE A 14 6.11 -12.01 -6.80
C PHE A 14 6.28 -13.03 -7.93
N LEU A 15 7.40 -12.97 -8.66
CA LEU A 15 7.76 -13.93 -9.72
C LEU A 15 8.24 -15.28 -9.18
N ARG A 16 8.65 -15.36 -7.91
CA ARG A 16 9.08 -16.61 -7.26
C ARG A 16 7.91 -17.41 -6.69
N CYS A 17 6.74 -16.81 -6.53
CA CYS A 17 5.53 -17.53 -6.11
C CYS A 17 5.19 -18.64 -7.12
N ALA A 18 5.04 -19.86 -6.64
CA ALA A 18 4.84 -21.05 -7.47
C ALA A 18 3.45 -21.08 -8.12
N ASN A 19 2.46 -20.42 -7.52
CA ASN A 19 1.08 -20.44 -7.97
C ASN A 19 0.33 -19.15 -7.57
N TRP A 20 -0.96 -19.09 -7.92
CA TRP A 20 -1.81 -17.94 -7.63
C TRP A 20 -2.10 -17.76 -6.13
N GLU A 21 -2.25 -18.85 -5.38
CA GLU A 21 -2.54 -18.81 -3.95
C GLU A 21 -1.39 -18.16 -3.17
N GLU A 22 -0.14 -18.51 -3.50
CA GLU A 22 1.04 -17.86 -2.91
C GLU A 22 1.10 -16.36 -3.23
N LYS A 23 0.77 -15.96 -4.47
CA LYS A 23 0.70 -14.54 -4.84
C LYS A 23 -0.37 -13.81 -4.05
N TYR A 24 -1.53 -14.44 -3.87
CA TYR A 24 -2.62 -13.88 -3.09
C TYR A 24 -2.21 -13.68 -1.63
N LEU A 25 -1.65 -14.71 -0.98
CA LEU A 25 -1.17 -14.61 0.40
C LEU A 25 -0.05 -13.58 0.56
N TYR A 26 0.86 -13.49 -0.40
CA TYR A 26 1.91 -12.48 -0.39
C TYR A 26 1.35 -11.06 -0.45
N ILE A 27 0.33 -10.81 -1.30
CA ILE A 27 -0.35 -9.51 -1.33
C ILE A 27 -0.99 -9.19 0.03
N ILE A 28 -1.67 -10.15 0.65
CA ILE A 28 -2.27 -9.97 1.98
C ILE A 28 -1.21 -9.62 3.04
N GLU A 29 -0.07 -10.33 3.04
CA GLU A 29 1.04 -10.08 3.97
C GLU A 29 1.61 -8.66 3.79
N LEU A 30 1.78 -8.19 2.55
CA LEU A 30 2.22 -6.82 2.27
C LEU A 30 1.25 -5.79 2.87
N GLY A 31 -0.06 -6.03 2.76
CA GLY A 31 -1.09 -5.17 3.35
C GLY A 31 -1.03 -5.11 4.87
N GLN A 32 -0.75 -6.24 5.54
CA GLN A 32 -0.62 -6.32 7.00
C GLN A 32 0.61 -5.56 7.53
N ARG A 33 1.62 -5.35 6.69
CA ARG A 33 2.84 -4.60 7.04
C ARG A 33 2.70 -3.09 6.84
N LEU A 34 1.57 -2.63 6.29
CA LEU A 34 1.30 -1.19 6.23
C LEU A 34 1.13 -0.64 7.65
N PRO A 35 1.74 0.52 7.96
CA PRO A 35 1.49 1.22 9.21
C PRO A 35 0.00 1.49 9.40
N GLU A 36 -0.47 1.46 10.65
CA GLU A 36 -1.85 1.86 10.95
C GLU A 36 -2.09 3.31 10.53
N LEU A 37 -3.21 3.53 9.85
CA LEU A 37 -3.68 4.86 9.51
C LEU A 37 -4.36 5.47 10.73
N ARG A 38 -3.98 6.70 11.07
CA ARG A 38 -4.55 7.45 12.20
C ARG A 38 -6.04 7.68 11.98
N ASP A 39 -6.83 7.68 13.05
CA ASP A 39 -8.28 7.84 12.93
C ASP A 39 -8.69 9.18 12.31
N GLU A 40 -7.91 10.25 12.57
CA GLU A 40 -8.10 11.56 11.93
C GLU A 40 -7.94 11.52 10.40
N ASP A 41 -7.14 10.59 9.90
CA ASP A 41 -6.88 10.41 8.48
C ASP A 41 -7.95 9.54 7.79
N LYS A 42 -8.77 8.80 8.55
CA LYS A 42 -9.93 8.02 8.06
C LYS A 42 -11.15 8.92 7.82
N SER A 43 -10.94 9.99 7.05
CA SER A 43 -11.95 11.02 6.78
C SER A 43 -12.49 10.94 5.34
N PRO A 44 -13.64 11.55 5.02
CA PRO A 44 -14.18 11.62 3.66
C PRO A 44 -13.21 12.25 2.65
N GLN A 45 -12.35 13.17 3.09
CA GLN A 45 -11.37 13.85 2.24
C GLN A 45 -10.31 12.89 1.67
N ASN A 46 -9.97 11.85 2.43
CA ASN A 46 -8.98 10.85 2.04
C ASN A 46 -9.63 9.57 1.48
N SER A 47 -10.97 9.53 1.40
CA SER A 47 -11.72 8.35 0.98
C SER A 47 -11.64 8.15 -0.54
N ILE A 48 -11.29 6.93 -0.96
CA ILE A 48 -11.22 6.55 -2.37
C ILE A 48 -12.48 5.78 -2.75
N GLN A 49 -13.16 6.24 -3.80
CA GLN A 49 -14.39 5.61 -4.30
C GLN A 49 -14.11 4.58 -5.40
N GLY A 50 -15.04 3.64 -5.58
CA GLY A 50 -14.99 2.64 -6.66
C GLY A 50 -14.35 1.30 -6.29
N CYS A 51 -13.86 1.11 -5.07
CA CYS A 51 -13.16 -0.11 -4.64
C CYS A 51 -14.07 -1.23 -4.09
N GLN A 52 -15.39 -1.03 -4.01
CA GLN A 52 -16.36 -1.93 -3.34
C GLN A 52 -16.02 -2.26 -1.87
N SER A 53 -15.14 -1.46 -1.28
CA SER A 53 -14.57 -1.56 0.06
C SER A 53 -14.28 -0.14 0.53
N GLN A 54 -14.16 0.05 1.85
CA GLN A 54 -13.69 1.32 2.38
C GLN A 54 -12.19 1.41 2.15
N VAL A 55 -11.75 2.49 1.52
CA VAL A 55 -10.34 2.76 1.24
C VAL A 55 -10.04 4.20 1.62
N TRP A 56 -8.93 4.41 2.31
CA TRP A 56 -8.38 5.73 2.57
C TRP A 56 -6.93 5.79 2.13
N ILE A 57 -6.56 6.85 1.41
CA ILE A 57 -5.18 7.14 1.03
C ILE A 57 -4.88 8.58 1.37
N VAL A 58 -3.77 8.78 2.07
CA VAL A 58 -3.23 10.09 2.41
C VAL A 58 -1.90 10.25 1.68
N MET A 59 -1.76 11.38 1.00
CA MET A 59 -0.54 11.75 0.29
C MET A 59 -0.01 13.05 0.88
N ARG A 60 1.23 13.04 1.36
CA ARG A 60 1.93 14.23 1.86
C ARG A 60 3.26 14.37 1.16
N GLN A 61 3.68 15.61 0.91
CA GLN A 61 5.02 15.88 0.41
C GLN A 61 5.90 16.32 1.58
N ASN A 62 7.07 15.68 1.74
CA ASN A 62 8.00 16.06 2.79
C ASN A 62 8.89 17.24 2.38
N ALA A 63 9.76 17.70 3.29
CA ALA A 63 10.64 18.85 3.06
C ALA A 63 11.63 18.66 1.90
N GLN A 64 11.87 17.41 1.48
CA GLN A 64 12.75 17.05 0.36
C GLN A 64 11.99 16.93 -0.97
N GLY A 65 10.66 17.16 -0.95
CA GLY A 65 9.81 17.04 -2.13
C GLY A 65 9.38 15.62 -2.48
N ILE A 66 9.66 14.65 -1.61
CA ILE A 66 9.29 13.25 -1.81
C ILE A 66 7.86 13.04 -1.30
N ILE A 67 7.10 12.22 -2.03
CA ILE A 67 5.75 11.81 -1.67
C ILE A 67 5.79 10.70 -0.62
N GLU A 68 5.10 10.93 0.49
CA GLU A 68 4.82 9.98 1.56
C GLU A 68 3.37 9.52 1.48
N LEU A 69 3.18 8.20 1.35
CA LEU A 69 1.87 7.57 1.21
C LEU A 69 1.52 6.79 2.48
N GLN A 70 0.31 6.99 2.96
CA GLN A 70 -0.31 6.20 4.03
C GLN A 70 -1.71 5.79 3.59
N GLY A 71 -2.20 4.65 4.08
CA GLY A 71 -3.52 4.20 3.67
C GLY A 71 -3.97 2.95 4.40
N ASP A 72 -5.27 2.72 4.33
CA ASP A 72 -5.94 1.60 4.98
C ASP A 72 -7.14 1.14 4.14
N SER A 73 -7.58 -0.09 4.38
CA SER A 73 -8.82 -0.62 3.83
C SER A 73 -9.43 -1.67 4.75
N ASP A 74 -10.76 -1.74 4.78
CA ASP A 74 -11.51 -2.80 5.47
C ASP A 74 -11.41 -4.17 4.77
N ALA A 75 -11.01 -4.19 3.49
CA ALA A 75 -10.76 -5.41 2.73
C ALA A 75 -9.27 -5.75 2.69
N ALA A 76 -8.90 -6.91 3.23
CA ALA A 76 -7.50 -7.34 3.34
C ALA A 76 -6.77 -7.38 1.98
N ILE A 77 -7.43 -7.88 0.93
CA ILE A 77 -6.86 -7.93 -0.43
C ILE A 77 -6.64 -6.53 -1.00
N VAL A 78 -7.56 -5.60 -0.76
CA VAL A 78 -7.45 -4.22 -1.23
C VAL A 78 -6.33 -3.50 -0.48
N LYS A 79 -6.21 -3.69 0.83
CA LYS A 79 -5.08 -3.20 1.64
C LYS A 79 -3.73 -3.71 1.12
N GLY A 80 -3.68 -4.98 0.69
CA GLY A 80 -2.50 -5.54 0.03
C GLY A 80 -2.17 -4.88 -1.31
N LEU A 81 -3.16 -4.63 -2.15
CA LEU A 81 -2.96 -3.90 -3.42
C LEU A 81 -2.52 -2.45 -3.20
N ILE A 82 -3.02 -1.78 -2.16
CA ILE A 82 -2.54 -0.46 -1.74
C ILE A 82 -1.04 -0.53 -1.41
N ALA A 83 -0.61 -1.54 -0.65
CA ALA A 83 0.81 -1.72 -0.33
C ALA A 83 1.68 -1.92 -1.58
N VAL A 84 1.20 -2.68 -2.57
CA VAL A 84 1.88 -2.84 -3.87
C VAL A 84 2.06 -1.49 -4.57
N VAL A 85 1.00 -0.69 -4.66
CA VAL A 85 1.06 0.64 -5.26
C VAL A 85 2.03 1.56 -4.51
N PHE A 86 1.99 1.54 -3.17
CA PHE A 86 2.87 2.35 -2.35
C PHE A 86 4.34 1.97 -2.54
N ILE A 87 4.66 0.68 -2.68
CA ILE A 87 6.02 0.22 -2.99
C ILE A 87 6.50 0.72 -4.35
N LEU A 88 5.62 0.75 -5.36
CA LEU A 88 5.97 1.22 -6.70
C LEU A 88 6.29 2.71 -6.74
N TYR A 89 5.59 3.52 -5.94
CA TYR A 89 5.75 4.97 -5.84
C TYR A 89 6.65 5.43 -4.69
N ASP A 90 7.26 4.52 -3.93
CA ASP A 90 8.14 4.89 -2.81
C ASP A 90 9.35 5.70 -3.32
N GLN A 91 9.72 6.73 -2.55
CA GLN A 91 10.80 7.68 -2.85
C GLN A 91 10.65 8.47 -4.16
N MET A 92 9.43 8.65 -4.67
CA MET A 92 9.17 9.47 -5.86
C MET A 92 8.72 10.90 -5.53
N THR A 93 9.00 11.84 -6.44
CA THR A 93 8.44 13.20 -6.44
C THR A 93 7.10 13.23 -7.20
N PRO A 94 6.28 14.28 -7.04
CA PRO A 94 5.02 14.44 -7.78
C PRO A 94 5.15 14.33 -9.30
#